data_AF-A0A1G2R312-F1
#
_entry.id   AF-A0A1G2R312-F1
#
_cell.length_a   1.000
_cell.length_b   1.000
_cell.length_c   1.000
_cell.angle_alpha   90.00
_cell.angle_beta   90.00
_cell.angle_gamma   90.00
#
_symmetry.space_group_name_H-M   'P 1'
#
loop_
_entity.id
_entity.type
_entity.pdbx_description
1 polymer ?
#
loop_
_entity_poly.entity_id
_entity_poly.type
_entity_poly.pdbx_seq_one_letter_code
_entity_poly.pdbx_strand_id
1 'polypeptide(L)'
;MRIATMKQAIPLSYIVAAPVLIAGAWLWATGALELDTKKGEAGNTAAIAGETQDLENQVLPPEGIVLPIRWGSLGMQMMETGVVDEAKLNALYQDRGGLPEDMQKLLYSSDNQEVRMTYENSGVLLNLLWGFGLGNKNSILETGPMMDPRFNGAGNFASTGGWTLATGGAMDHYSKYAFIALTPEQQALVERVSKNIYRPCCGNSTYFPDCNHGMAMLGLLELMAANGVREDEMYRVALQVNSYWFPDTYLTIATYFAKQGVSWDAVSPKEALGNQYSSGSGYQRVRALVEPVKQQGGGSCGL
;
A
#
# COMPACT_ATOMS: atom_id res chain seq x y z
N MET A 1 -50.36 -14.80 39.45
CA MET A 1 -51.19 -13.61 39.74
C MET A 1 -50.33 -12.39 39.45
N ARG A 2 -50.58 -11.47 38.53
CA ARG A 2 -51.52 -11.33 37.41
C ARG A 2 -50.82 -10.33 36.48
N ILE A 3 -50.84 -10.60 35.18
CA ILE A 3 -50.54 -9.66 34.11
C ILE A 3 -51.61 -8.55 34.13
N ALA A 4 -51.24 -7.29 33.90
CA ALA A 4 -52.14 -6.28 33.36
C ALA A 4 -51.36 -5.14 32.69
N THR A 5 -51.38 -5.18 31.37
CA THR A 5 -51.14 -4.10 30.41
C THR A 5 -52.22 -3.02 30.53
N MET A 6 -51.86 -1.73 30.43
CA MET A 6 -52.79 -0.68 30.04
C MET A 6 -52.26 0.05 28.79
N LYS A 7 -53.18 0.12 27.83
CA LYS A 7 -53.06 0.64 26.46
C LYS A 7 -53.01 2.16 26.47
N GLN A 8 -52.16 2.75 25.63
CA GLN A 8 -52.39 4.09 25.07
C GLN A 8 -52.65 3.93 23.57
N ALA A 9 -53.81 4.43 23.15
CA ALA A 9 -54.24 4.53 21.77
C ALA A 9 -53.86 5.91 21.23
N ILE A 10 -53.27 5.95 20.04
CA ILE A 10 -53.14 7.18 19.23
C ILE A 10 -53.80 6.86 17.88
N PRO A 11 -54.76 7.68 17.42
CA PRO A 11 -55.52 7.39 16.23
C PRO A 11 -54.76 7.72 14.94
N LEU A 12 -55.07 6.89 13.97
CA LEU A 12 -54.69 6.86 12.57
C LEU A 12 -55.36 8.01 11.81
N SER A 13 -54.60 8.89 11.16
CA SER A 13 -55.12 9.81 10.15
C SER A 13 -54.33 9.65 8.86
N TYR A 14 -54.94 8.93 7.93
CA TYR A 14 -54.57 8.84 6.52
C TYR A 14 -54.80 10.19 5.85
N ILE A 15 -53.81 10.70 5.11
CA ILE A 15 -54.04 11.66 4.02
C ILE A 15 -53.66 10.97 2.72
N VAL A 16 -54.67 10.90 1.87
CA VAL A 16 -54.79 10.19 0.61
C VAL A 16 -54.11 11.00 -0.50
N ALA A 17 -53.33 10.30 -1.32
CA ALA A 17 -52.83 10.80 -2.60
C ALA A 17 -54.00 11.03 -3.58
N ALA A 18 -54.01 12.18 -4.25
CA ALA A 18 -54.90 12.45 -5.38
C ALA A 18 -54.06 12.68 -6.65
N PRO A 19 -54.32 11.94 -7.75
CA PRO A 19 -53.67 12.17 -9.03
C PRO A 19 -54.44 13.22 -9.83
N VAL A 20 -53.74 14.21 -10.40
CA VAL A 20 -54.33 15.11 -11.39
C VAL A 20 -53.87 14.69 -12.78
N LEU A 21 -54.78 14.07 -13.51
CA LEU A 21 -54.75 13.90 -14.96
C LEU A 21 -55.39 15.13 -15.60
N ILE A 22 -54.67 15.84 -16.47
CA ILE A 22 -55.28 16.67 -17.52
C ILE A 22 -54.55 16.38 -18.82
N ALA A 23 -55.31 15.92 -19.81
CA ALA A 23 -54.91 15.68 -21.19
C ALA A 23 -55.67 16.64 -22.13
N GLY A 24 -54.96 17.15 -23.13
CA GLY A 24 -55.47 17.77 -24.37
C GLY A 24 -55.82 19.26 -24.31
N ALA A 25 -55.57 20.11 -25.30
CA ALA A 25 -55.04 19.93 -26.65
C ALA A 25 -54.76 21.30 -27.31
N TRP A 26 -53.61 21.40 -28.00
CA TRP A 26 -53.33 22.09 -29.28
C TRP A 26 -53.75 23.54 -29.54
N LEU A 27 -52.75 24.41 -29.75
CA LEU A 27 -52.78 25.47 -30.77
C LEU A 27 -51.38 25.63 -31.39
N TRP A 28 -51.35 25.62 -32.73
CA TRP A 28 -50.17 25.76 -33.57
C TRP A 28 -49.66 27.20 -33.58
N ALA A 29 -48.35 27.39 -33.41
CA ALA A 29 -47.63 28.54 -33.93
C ALA A 29 -46.28 28.08 -34.46
N THR A 30 -46.15 28.10 -35.79
CA THR A 30 -44.95 27.80 -36.55
C THR A 30 -43.88 28.86 -36.29
N GLY A 31 -42.82 28.47 -35.61
CA GLY A 31 -41.59 29.25 -35.49
C GLY A 31 -40.44 28.28 -35.23
N ALA A 32 -39.59 28.08 -36.23
CA ALA A 32 -38.37 27.29 -36.11
C ALA A 32 -37.48 27.93 -35.04
N LEU A 33 -37.43 27.31 -33.87
CA LEU A 33 -36.39 27.52 -32.87
C LEU A 33 -35.40 26.37 -33.06
N GLU A 34 -34.28 26.69 -33.71
CA GLU A 34 -33.10 25.85 -33.77
C GLU A 34 -32.66 25.51 -32.34
N LEU A 35 -32.70 24.22 -32.02
CA LEU A 35 -32.02 23.67 -30.86
C LEU A 35 -30.51 23.76 -31.14
N ASP A 36 -29.87 24.81 -30.62
CA ASP A 36 -28.42 24.95 -30.51
C ASP A 36 -27.90 23.82 -29.62
N THR A 37 -27.62 22.67 -30.22
CA THR A 37 -26.92 21.54 -29.61
C THR A 37 -25.43 21.86 -29.54
N LYS A 38 -25.08 22.82 -28.66
CA LYS A 38 -23.69 23.09 -28.29
C LYS A 38 -23.14 21.95 -27.43
N LYS A 39 -22.43 21.04 -28.11
CA LYS A 39 -21.02 20.67 -27.85
C LYS A 39 -20.47 21.08 -26.46
N GLY A 40 -20.99 20.48 -25.38
CA GLY A 40 -20.61 20.77 -24.00
C GLY A 40 -20.02 19.59 -23.22
N GLU A 41 -20.15 18.36 -23.71
CA GLU A 41 -19.77 17.17 -22.91
C GLU A 41 -18.36 16.64 -23.21
N ALA A 42 -17.78 16.91 -24.39
CA ALA A 42 -16.46 16.41 -24.78
C ALA A 42 -15.28 17.20 -24.17
N GLY A 43 -15.48 18.48 -23.83
CA GLY A 43 -14.43 19.32 -23.23
C GLY A 43 -14.20 19.04 -21.75
N ASN A 44 -15.27 18.72 -21.02
CA ASN A 44 -15.21 18.45 -19.59
C ASN A 44 -14.68 17.03 -19.29
N THR A 45 -15.02 16.05 -20.12
CA THR A 45 -14.49 14.68 -19.99
C THR A 45 -13.01 14.59 -20.33
N ALA A 46 -12.52 15.32 -21.34
CA ALA A 46 -11.09 15.34 -21.67
C ALA A 46 -10.24 16.05 -20.61
N ALA A 47 -10.75 17.13 -20.01
CA ALA A 47 -10.08 17.83 -18.91
C ALA A 47 -10.03 16.98 -17.63
N ILE A 48 -11.16 16.34 -17.25
CA ILE A 48 -11.22 15.42 -16.10
C ILE A 48 -10.35 14.18 -16.33
N ALA A 49 -10.29 13.65 -17.55
CA ALA A 49 -9.41 12.53 -17.91
C ALA A 49 -7.93 12.93 -17.81
N GLY A 50 -7.56 14.14 -18.27
CA GLY A 50 -6.21 14.69 -18.14
C GLY A 50 -5.79 14.87 -16.67
N GLU A 51 -6.65 15.46 -15.85
CA GLU A 51 -6.40 15.65 -14.40
C GLU A 51 -6.25 14.31 -13.65
N THR A 52 -7.02 13.28 -14.07
CA THR A 52 -6.93 11.94 -13.47
C THR A 52 -5.61 11.26 -13.83
N GLN A 53 -5.18 11.36 -15.10
CA GLN A 53 -3.91 10.81 -15.58
C GLN A 53 -2.71 11.52 -14.92
N ASP A 54 -2.79 12.84 -14.73
CA ASP A 54 -1.74 13.63 -14.09
C ASP A 54 -1.59 13.28 -12.60
N LEU A 55 -2.70 13.01 -11.89
CA LEU A 55 -2.66 12.54 -10.52
C LEU A 55 -2.08 11.13 -10.43
N GLU A 56 -2.48 10.24 -11.34
CA GLU A 56 -1.97 8.87 -11.40
C GLU A 56 -0.46 8.85 -11.61
N ASN A 57 0.07 9.63 -12.55
CA ASN A 57 1.51 9.74 -12.80
C ASN A 57 2.28 10.34 -11.61
N GLN A 58 1.66 11.20 -10.82
CA GLN A 58 2.29 11.74 -9.59
C GLN A 58 2.36 10.70 -8.47
N VAL A 59 1.36 9.82 -8.36
CA VAL A 59 1.30 8.78 -7.32
C VAL A 59 2.09 7.53 -7.72
N LEU A 60 2.03 7.17 -9.00
CA LEU A 60 2.62 5.98 -9.63
C LEU A 60 3.37 6.39 -10.91
N PRO A 61 4.56 6.99 -10.79
CA PRO A 61 5.37 7.33 -11.96
C PRO A 61 5.58 6.10 -12.87
N PRO A 62 5.26 6.17 -14.16
CA PRO A 62 5.34 5.02 -15.06
C PRO A 62 6.78 4.52 -15.26
N GLU A 63 7.78 5.40 -15.14
CA GLU A 63 9.20 5.08 -15.21
C GLU A 63 9.77 4.44 -13.94
N GLY A 64 8.94 4.28 -12.91
CA GLY A 64 9.36 3.77 -11.61
C GLY A 64 10.13 4.79 -10.77
N ILE A 65 10.63 4.32 -9.63
CA ILE A 65 11.47 5.09 -8.71
C ILE A 65 12.81 4.38 -8.49
N VAL A 66 13.86 5.15 -8.28
CA VAL A 66 15.15 4.62 -7.83
C VAL A 66 15.16 4.61 -6.31
N LEU A 67 15.43 3.46 -5.71
CA LEU A 67 15.57 3.33 -4.27
C LEU A 67 16.99 3.78 -3.86
N PRO A 68 17.14 4.67 -2.86
CA PRO A 68 18.44 5.16 -2.40
C PRO A 68 19.14 4.13 -1.49
N ILE A 69 19.29 2.91 -1.99
CA ILE A 69 19.91 1.78 -1.30
C ILE A 69 21.04 1.17 -2.13
N ARG A 70 22.00 0.54 -1.45
CA ARG A 70 23.02 -0.29 -2.10
C ARG A 70 22.71 -1.76 -1.81
N TRP A 71 22.30 -2.50 -2.84
CA TRP A 71 21.98 -3.92 -2.69
C TRP A 71 23.21 -4.81 -2.61
N GLY A 72 24.23 -4.57 -3.44
CA GLY A 72 25.48 -5.34 -3.40
C GLY A 72 25.25 -6.85 -3.45
N SER A 73 25.94 -7.63 -2.60
CA SER A 73 25.85 -9.10 -2.56
C SER A 73 24.72 -9.66 -1.69
N LEU A 74 23.74 -8.86 -1.27
CA LEU A 74 22.71 -9.29 -0.31
C LEU A 74 21.89 -10.49 -0.78
N GLY A 75 21.55 -10.57 -2.07
CA GLY A 75 20.86 -11.74 -2.63
C GLY A 75 21.66 -13.04 -2.46
N MET A 76 22.96 -12.99 -2.80
CA MET A 76 23.86 -14.14 -2.64
C MET A 76 24.01 -14.55 -1.17
N GLN A 77 24.15 -13.57 -0.26
CA GLN A 77 24.22 -13.85 1.17
C GLN A 77 22.93 -14.49 1.71
N MET A 78 21.76 -14.04 1.25
CA MET A 78 20.48 -14.64 1.63
C MET A 78 20.33 -16.07 1.12
N MET A 79 20.86 -16.38 -0.07
CA MET A 79 20.88 -17.75 -0.60
C MET A 79 21.86 -18.65 0.16
N GLU A 80 23.08 -18.17 0.38
CA GLU A 80 24.12 -18.90 1.12
C GLU A 80 23.68 -19.24 2.55
N THR A 81 22.95 -18.33 3.19
CA THR A 81 22.48 -18.51 4.57
C THR A 81 21.16 -19.28 4.68
N GLY A 82 20.50 -19.60 3.55
CA GLY A 82 19.23 -20.31 3.50
C GLY A 82 18.00 -19.44 3.78
N VAL A 83 18.13 -18.12 3.93
CA VAL A 83 16.98 -17.20 4.04
C VAL A 83 16.11 -17.29 2.78
N VAL A 84 16.77 -17.48 1.63
CA VAL A 84 16.15 -17.70 0.33
C VAL A 84 16.68 -19.03 -0.23
N ASP A 85 15.78 -19.94 -0.52
CA ASP A 85 16.04 -21.17 -1.26
C ASP A 85 15.87 -20.89 -2.75
N GLU A 86 16.95 -21.03 -3.50
CA GLU A 86 17.00 -20.73 -4.94
C GLU A 86 15.96 -21.53 -5.73
N ALA A 87 15.80 -22.82 -5.43
CA ALA A 87 14.88 -23.68 -6.16
C ALA A 87 13.43 -23.27 -5.90
N LYS A 88 13.08 -22.98 -4.64
CA LYS A 88 11.73 -22.48 -4.30
C LYS A 88 11.43 -21.12 -4.93
N LEU A 89 12.40 -20.21 -4.94
CA LEU A 89 12.23 -18.89 -5.55
C LEU A 89 12.05 -18.99 -7.06
N ASN A 90 12.86 -19.79 -7.75
CA ASN A 90 12.72 -19.99 -9.19
C ASN A 90 11.37 -20.65 -9.54
N ALA A 91 10.93 -21.65 -8.75
CA ALA A 91 9.63 -22.30 -8.92
C ALA A 91 8.47 -21.30 -8.75
N LEU A 92 8.56 -20.38 -7.78
CA LEU A 92 7.54 -19.36 -7.52
C LEU A 92 7.26 -18.47 -8.74
N TYR A 93 8.30 -18.11 -9.50
CA TYR A 93 8.15 -17.21 -10.66
C TYR A 93 8.05 -17.93 -12.00
N GLN A 94 8.23 -19.25 -12.04
CA GLN A 94 8.23 -20.02 -13.29
C GLN A 94 6.95 -19.81 -14.11
N ASP A 95 5.79 -19.88 -13.46
CA ASP A 95 4.48 -19.69 -14.11
C ASP A 95 4.19 -18.22 -14.49
N ARG A 96 4.99 -17.28 -14.00
CA ARG A 96 4.90 -15.84 -14.28
C ARG A 96 5.86 -15.38 -15.39
N GLY A 97 6.45 -16.32 -16.13
CA GLY A 97 7.46 -16.03 -17.16
C GLY A 97 8.91 -16.05 -16.65
N GLY A 98 9.13 -16.50 -15.42
CA GLY A 98 10.44 -16.53 -14.76
C GLY A 98 10.80 -15.22 -14.05
N LEU A 99 11.96 -15.21 -13.40
CA LEU A 99 12.50 -14.00 -12.79
C LEU A 99 13.00 -13.04 -13.89
N PRO A 100 12.57 -11.76 -13.89
CA PRO A 100 13.13 -10.72 -14.75
C PRO A 100 14.66 -10.60 -14.61
N GLU A 101 15.35 -10.18 -15.68
CA GLU A 101 16.83 -10.12 -15.70
C GLU A 101 17.41 -9.18 -14.63
N ASP A 102 16.77 -8.03 -14.42
CA ASP A 102 17.13 -7.08 -13.36
C ASP A 102 17.01 -7.71 -11.96
N MET A 103 16.00 -8.56 -11.75
CA MET A 103 15.82 -9.28 -10.49
C MET A 103 16.80 -10.44 -10.33
N GLN A 104 17.18 -11.13 -11.41
CA GLN A 104 18.26 -12.12 -11.37
C GLN A 104 19.59 -11.49 -10.93
N LYS A 105 19.89 -10.27 -11.36
CA LYS A 105 21.10 -9.55 -10.92
C LYS A 105 21.09 -9.33 -9.40
N LEU A 106 19.96 -8.91 -8.82
CA LEU A 106 19.83 -8.75 -7.37
C LEU A 106 20.07 -10.04 -6.59
N LEU A 107 19.84 -11.21 -7.19
CA LEU A 107 20.06 -12.50 -6.53
C LEU A 107 21.49 -13.01 -6.71
N TYR A 108 22.02 -12.99 -7.94
CA TYR A 108 23.23 -13.73 -8.30
C TYR A 108 24.47 -12.85 -8.54
N SER A 109 24.33 -11.53 -8.49
CA SER A 109 25.44 -10.59 -8.69
C SER A 109 25.70 -9.74 -7.44
N SER A 110 26.93 -9.25 -7.32
CA SER A 110 27.33 -8.20 -6.38
C SER A 110 27.46 -6.83 -7.05
N ASP A 111 27.65 -6.81 -8.38
CA ASP A 111 27.63 -5.61 -9.20
C ASP A 111 26.21 -5.41 -9.70
N ASN A 112 25.42 -4.79 -8.81
CA ASN A 112 24.04 -4.47 -9.04
C ASN A 112 23.98 -2.96 -9.23
N GLN A 113 23.47 -2.53 -10.38
CA GLN A 113 23.19 -1.13 -10.63
C GLN A 113 22.15 -0.60 -9.62
N GLU A 114 21.72 0.65 -9.79
CA GLU A 114 20.64 1.22 -9.00
C GLU A 114 19.41 0.30 -8.95
N VAL A 115 18.86 0.12 -7.74
CA VAL A 115 17.64 -0.68 -7.56
C VAL A 115 16.45 0.20 -7.94
N ARG A 116 15.82 -0.13 -9.07
CA ARG A 116 14.62 0.55 -9.55
C ARG A 116 13.37 -0.26 -9.25
N MET A 117 12.40 0.36 -8.59
CA MET A 117 11.07 -0.18 -8.42
C MET A 117 10.15 0.37 -9.50
N THR A 118 9.55 -0.51 -10.29
CA THR A 118 8.48 -0.20 -11.23
C THR A 118 7.22 -0.93 -10.81
N TYR A 119 6.12 -0.66 -11.51
CA TYR A 119 4.88 -1.38 -11.30
C TYR A 119 5.04 -2.90 -11.49
N GLU A 120 5.79 -3.30 -12.53
CA GLU A 120 5.99 -4.69 -12.95
C GLU A 120 6.84 -5.50 -11.95
N ASN A 121 7.88 -4.89 -11.37
CA ASN A 121 8.82 -5.58 -10.48
C ASN A 121 8.54 -5.38 -8.98
N SER A 122 7.59 -4.50 -8.62
CA SER A 122 7.26 -4.14 -7.23
C SER A 122 7.00 -5.34 -6.32
N GLY A 123 6.32 -6.37 -6.81
CA GLY A 123 6.04 -7.61 -6.07
C GLY A 123 7.28 -8.49 -5.87
N VAL A 124 8.22 -8.49 -6.82
CA VAL A 124 9.48 -9.22 -6.67
C VAL A 124 10.36 -8.53 -5.63
N LEU A 125 10.48 -7.20 -5.73
CA LEU A 125 11.21 -6.40 -4.75
C LEU A 125 10.62 -6.52 -3.35
N LEU A 126 9.29 -6.59 -3.22
CA LEU A 126 8.63 -6.87 -1.95
C LEU A 126 9.15 -8.17 -1.35
N ASN A 127 9.20 -9.25 -2.12
CA ASN A 127 9.65 -10.55 -1.63
C ASN A 127 11.14 -10.56 -1.26
N LEU A 128 12.00 -9.90 -2.05
CA LEU A 128 13.42 -9.76 -1.72
C LEU A 128 13.64 -8.95 -0.43
N LEU A 129 12.96 -7.81 -0.29
CA LEU A 129 13.02 -6.98 0.91
C LEU A 129 12.40 -7.67 2.12
N TRP A 130 11.36 -8.48 1.93
CA TRP A 130 10.75 -9.30 2.98
C TRP A 130 11.76 -10.33 3.50
N GLY A 131 12.37 -11.12 2.62
CA GLY A 131 13.41 -12.07 3.01
C GLY A 131 14.56 -11.39 3.74
N PHE A 132 15.03 -10.25 3.21
CA PHE A 132 16.08 -9.46 3.84
C PHE A 132 15.67 -8.97 5.23
N GLY A 133 14.52 -8.31 5.37
CA GLY A 133 14.04 -7.78 6.65
C GLY A 133 13.79 -8.88 7.68
N LEU A 134 13.37 -10.07 7.24
CA LEU A 134 13.21 -11.23 8.13
C LEU A 134 14.56 -11.76 8.62
N GLY A 135 15.55 -11.87 7.72
CA GLY A 135 16.84 -12.48 7.99
C GLY A 135 17.83 -11.56 8.71
N ASN A 136 17.79 -10.26 8.41
CA ASN A 136 18.70 -9.28 8.97
C ASN A 136 18.44 -9.07 10.47
N LYS A 137 19.52 -9.07 11.25
CA LYS A 137 19.45 -8.90 12.69
C LYS A 137 19.01 -7.47 13.05
N ASN A 138 17.89 -7.33 13.75
CA ASN A 138 17.37 -6.03 14.17
C ASN A 138 16.69 -6.09 15.55
N SER A 139 16.94 -5.08 16.41
CA SER A 139 16.33 -4.99 17.74
C SER A 139 14.80 -4.90 17.71
N ILE A 140 14.20 -4.38 16.64
CA ILE A 140 12.74 -4.32 16.45
C ILE A 140 12.15 -5.72 16.40
N LEU A 141 12.85 -6.69 15.82
CA LEU A 141 12.40 -8.08 15.73
C LEU A 141 12.65 -8.85 17.03
N GLU A 142 13.70 -8.49 17.78
CA GLU A 142 14.08 -9.21 19.01
C GLU A 142 13.34 -8.72 20.25
N THR A 143 12.97 -7.44 20.28
CA THR A 143 12.40 -6.78 21.47
C THR A 143 11.14 -5.95 21.18
N GLY A 144 10.75 -5.85 19.91
CA GLY A 144 9.57 -5.10 19.50
C GLY A 144 8.25 -5.85 19.62
N PRO A 145 7.16 -5.32 19.03
CA PRO A 145 5.80 -5.77 19.29
C PRO A 145 5.50 -7.24 18.93
N MET A 146 6.22 -7.82 17.97
CA MET A 146 6.06 -9.24 17.60
C MET A 146 6.49 -10.18 18.72
N MET A 147 7.34 -9.72 19.63
CA MET A 147 7.84 -10.50 20.78
C MET A 147 7.00 -10.30 22.04
N ASP A 148 5.89 -9.56 21.96
CA ASP A 148 4.94 -9.43 23.06
C ASP A 148 4.44 -10.83 23.49
N PRO A 149 4.56 -11.21 24.77
CA PRO A 149 4.16 -12.52 25.27
C PRO A 149 2.72 -12.93 24.92
N ARG A 150 1.81 -11.97 24.70
CA ARG A 150 0.43 -12.25 24.30
C ARG A 150 0.31 -13.01 22.97
N PHE A 151 1.35 -12.98 22.13
CA PHE A 151 1.37 -13.64 20.82
C PHE A 151 2.04 -15.01 20.83
N ASN A 152 2.61 -15.43 21.97
CA ASN A 152 3.34 -16.70 22.10
C ASN A 152 4.50 -16.83 21.09
N GLY A 153 5.21 -15.72 20.86
CA GLY A 153 6.36 -15.64 19.96
C GLY A 153 6.03 -15.14 18.55
N ALA A 154 7.08 -14.82 17.79
CA ALA A 154 6.97 -14.21 16.47
C ALA A 154 6.55 -15.17 15.35
N GLY A 155 6.52 -16.49 15.57
CA GLY A 155 6.38 -17.49 14.50
C GLY A 155 5.03 -17.51 13.79
N ASN A 156 3.95 -17.01 14.41
CA ASN A 156 2.59 -17.13 13.90
C ASN A 156 2.10 -15.92 13.08
N PHE A 157 2.96 -14.93 12.84
CA PHE A 157 2.61 -13.76 12.05
C PHE A 157 2.68 -14.05 10.55
N ALA A 158 1.96 -13.28 9.73
CA ALA A 158 2.01 -13.45 8.29
C ALA A 158 3.41 -13.21 7.72
N SER A 159 4.21 -12.32 8.33
CA SER A 159 5.61 -12.07 7.95
C SER A 159 6.55 -13.25 8.22
N THR A 160 6.21 -14.18 9.12
CA THR A 160 7.06 -15.34 9.43
C THR A 160 6.43 -16.63 8.91
N GLY A 161 5.18 -16.90 9.26
CA GLY A 161 4.45 -18.10 8.81
C GLY A 161 4.14 -18.09 7.31
N GLY A 162 4.07 -16.91 6.70
CA GLY A 162 3.93 -16.77 5.25
C GLY A 162 5.24 -16.90 4.48
N TRP A 163 6.40 -16.85 5.14
CA TRP A 163 7.70 -16.95 4.45
C TRP A 163 8.09 -18.42 4.25
N THR A 164 7.74 -18.97 3.09
CA THR A 164 7.98 -20.39 2.74
C THR A 164 9.21 -20.62 1.87
N LEU A 165 9.86 -19.53 1.46
CA LEU A 165 11.01 -19.54 0.56
C LEU A 165 12.33 -19.86 1.25
N ALA A 166 12.39 -20.01 2.58
CA ALA A 166 13.63 -20.37 3.27
C ALA A 166 13.99 -21.85 3.12
N THR A 167 15.26 -22.18 3.25
CA THR A 167 15.74 -23.54 3.52
C THR A 167 15.49 -23.86 4.99
N GLY A 168 14.57 -24.78 5.29
CA GLY A 168 14.08 -24.96 6.67
C GLY A 168 12.85 -24.08 6.93
N GLY A 169 12.67 -23.61 8.17
CA GLY A 169 11.57 -22.73 8.56
C GLY A 169 11.99 -21.27 8.68
N ALA A 170 11.05 -20.34 8.47
CA ALA A 170 11.33 -18.90 8.59
C ALA A 170 11.95 -18.49 9.95
N MET A 171 11.51 -19.14 11.04
CA MET A 171 12.05 -18.85 12.38
C MET A 171 13.49 -19.33 12.59
N ASP A 172 14.03 -20.21 11.72
CA ASP A 172 15.44 -20.60 11.75
C ASP A 172 16.37 -19.45 11.30
N HIS A 173 15.79 -18.42 10.66
CA HIS A 173 16.48 -17.28 10.06
C HIS A 173 16.07 -15.93 10.66
N TYR A 174 15.02 -15.88 11.48
CA TYR A 174 14.45 -14.66 12.02
C TYR A 174 15.47 -13.84 12.84
N SER A 175 15.76 -12.62 12.39
CA SER A 175 16.69 -11.67 13.02
C SER A 175 18.07 -12.27 13.37
N LYS A 176 18.60 -13.11 12.47
CA LYS A 176 19.76 -13.95 12.78
C LYS A 176 21.08 -13.44 12.19
N TYR A 177 21.05 -12.88 10.99
CA TYR A 177 22.24 -12.59 10.21
C TYR A 177 22.56 -11.11 10.22
N ALA A 178 23.83 -10.75 10.37
CA ALA A 178 24.28 -9.37 10.25
C ALA A 178 24.62 -9.04 8.80
N PHE A 179 23.62 -9.10 7.90
CA PHE A 179 23.83 -8.73 6.49
C PHE A 179 24.24 -7.27 6.37
N ILE A 180 23.64 -6.42 7.20
CA ILE A 180 24.11 -5.07 7.49
C ILE A 180 24.17 -4.86 9.00
N ALA A 181 25.00 -3.90 9.43
CA ALA A 181 25.07 -3.45 10.80
C ALA A 181 24.73 -1.96 10.86
N LEU A 182 23.75 -1.60 11.69
CA LEU A 182 23.36 -0.22 11.93
C LEU A 182 24.12 0.35 13.14
N THR A 183 24.55 1.60 13.06
CA THR A 183 24.98 2.33 14.25
C THR A 183 23.78 2.58 15.18
N PRO A 184 24.01 2.91 16.46
CA PRO A 184 22.92 3.26 17.38
C PRO A 184 22.03 4.39 16.85
N GLU A 185 22.61 5.39 16.18
CA GLU A 185 21.89 6.52 15.59
C GLU A 185 21.03 6.08 14.40
N GLN A 186 21.56 5.20 13.54
CA GLN A 186 20.83 4.64 12.41
C GLN A 186 19.68 3.74 12.89
N GLN A 187 19.90 2.89 13.89
CA GLN A 187 18.85 2.07 14.49
C GLN A 187 17.75 2.94 15.11
N ALA A 188 18.12 3.98 15.86
CA ALA A 188 17.15 4.91 16.44
C ALA A 188 16.34 5.67 15.37
N LEU A 189 16.95 5.95 14.21
CA LEU A 189 16.25 6.50 13.05
C LEU A 189 15.22 5.50 12.48
N VAL A 190 15.61 4.24 12.25
CA VAL A 190 14.71 3.18 11.77
C VAL A 190 13.51 3.00 12.72
N GLU A 191 13.75 2.94 14.04
CA GLU A 191 12.70 2.81 15.03
C GLU A 191 11.72 3.99 15.03
N ARG A 192 12.23 5.22 14.91
CA ARG A 192 11.39 6.42 14.88
C ARG A 192 10.57 6.50 13.59
N VAL A 193 11.17 6.20 12.44
CA VAL A 193 10.50 6.23 11.13
C VAL A 193 9.43 5.15 11.05
N SER A 194 9.78 3.90 11.38
CA SER A 194 8.90 2.73 11.28
C SER A 194 7.63 2.82 12.14
N LYS A 195 7.64 3.58 13.24
CA LYS A 195 6.46 3.83 14.09
C LYS A 195 5.39 4.71 13.41
N ASN A 196 5.72 5.37 12.31
CA ASN A 196 4.85 6.34 11.64
C ASN A 196 4.39 5.89 10.25
N ILE A 197 4.80 4.70 9.79
CA ILE A 197 4.45 4.17 8.48
C ILE A 197 3.43 3.06 8.66
N TYR A 198 2.24 3.24 8.08
CA TYR A 198 1.13 2.30 8.15
C TYR A 198 0.83 1.70 6.77
N ARG A 199 0.00 0.66 6.76
CA ARG A 199 -0.43 -0.09 5.58
C ARG A 199 -1.95 -0.32 5.63
N PRO A 200 -2.66 -0.25 4.49
CA PRO A 200 -4.13 -0.10 4.47
C PRO A 200 -4.90 -1.38 4.83
N CYS A 201 -4.19 -2.46 5.17
CA CYS A 201 -4.78 -3.75 5.55
C CYS A 201 -4.98 -3.93 7.07
N CYS A 202 -4.29 -3.17 7.92
CA CYS A 202 -4.35 -3.36 9.38
C CYS A 202 -4.06 -2.07 10.17
N GLY A 203 -4.14 -2.14 11.51
CA GLY A 203 -3.87 -1.00 12.40
C GLY A 203 -2.42 -0.86 12.85
N ASN A 204 -1.52 -1.71 12.35
CA ASN A 204 -0.15 -1.80 12.83
C ASN A 204 0.81 -0.98 11.94
N SER A 205 1.75 -0.28 12.56
CA SER A 205 2.83 0.42 11.84
C SER A 205 3.91 -0.56 11.37
N THR A 206 4.88 -0.12 10.58
CA THR A 206 6.07 -0.90 10.20
C THR A 206 6.88 -1.35 11.41
N TYR A 207 6.87 -0.59 12.53
CA TYR A 207 7.47 -1.01 13.80
C TYR A 207 6.86 -2.32 14.37
N PHE A 208 5.67 -2.71 13.91
CA PHE A 208 5.10 -4.03 14.12
C PHE A 208 5.01 -4.76 12.76
N PRO A 209 6.11 -5.38 12.29
CA PRO A 209 6.21 -5.95 10.95
C PRO A 209 5.56 -7.35 10.88
N ASP A 210 4.27 -7.45 11.20
CA ASP A 210 3.50 -8.70 11.28
C ASP A 210 3.05 -9.30 9.93
N CYS A 211 3.30 -8.60 8.83
CA CYS A 211 3.01 -9.06 7.48
C CYS A 211 4.20 -8.81 6.55
N ASN A 212 4.16 -9.40 5.37
CA ASN A 212 5.19 -9.25 4.35
C ASN A 212 5.51 -7.79 4.01
N HIS A 213 4.50 -6.92 3.84
CA HIS A 213 4.72 -5.50 3.55
C HIS A 213 5.39 -4.78 4.72
N GLY A 214 5.01 -5.10 5.95
CA GLY A 214 5.63 -4.52 7.15
C GLY A 214 7.10 -4.95 7.27
N MET A 215 7.38 -6.24 7.04
CA MET A 215 8.74 -6.78 7.08
C MET A 215 9.61 -6.25 5.94
N ALA A 216 9.07 -6.18 4.72
CA ALA A 216 9.75 -5.61 3.57
C ALA A 216 10.05 -4.11 3.76
N MET A 217 9.08 -3.35 4.27
CA MET A 217 9.31 -1.94 4.59
C MET A 217 10.38 -1.79 5.68
N LEU A 218 10.36 -2.63 6.73
CA LEU A 218 11.43 -2.62 7.73
C LEU A 218 12.80 -2.83 7.08
N GLY A 219 12.96 -3.87 6.26
CA GLY A 219 14.20 -4.14 5.54
C GLY A 219 14.67 -2.96 4.67
N LEU A 220 13.74 -2.30 3.97
CA LEU A 220 14.05 -1.10 3.19
C LEU A 220 14.53 0.06 4.09
N LEU A 221 13.89 0.30 5.23
CA LEU A 221 14.29 1.36 6.16
C LEU A 221 15.68 1.09 6.73
N GLU A 222 16.01 -0.17 7.03
CA GLU A 222 17.34 -0.55 7.51
C GLU A 222 18.41 -0.27 6.46
N LEU A 223 18.18 -0.65 5.20
CA LEU A 223 19.11 -0.35 4.09
C LEU A 223 19.29 1.15 3.88
N MET A 224 18.19 1.91 3.85
CA MET A 224 18.25 3.38 3.72
C MET A 224 19.05 4.02 4.86
N ALA A 225 18.82 3.58 6.11
CA ALA A 225 19.57 4.10 7.25
C ALA A 225 21.07 3.76 7.14
N ALA A 226 21.41 2.52 6.77
CA ALA A 226 22.80 2.09 6.52
C ALA A 226 23.47 2.90 5.41
N ASN A 227 22.70 3.33 4.40
CA ASN A 227 23.16 4.18 3.31
C ASN A 227 23.14 5.69 3.62
N GLY A 228 22.80 6.09 4.85
CA GLY A 228 22.86 7.48 5.31
C GLY A 228 21.70 8.36 4.83
N VAL A 229 20.61 7.74 4.37
CA VAL A 229 19.39 8.45 3.95
C VAL A 229 18.77 9.15 5.16
N ARG A 230 18.35 10.40 4.96
CA ARG A 230 17.78 11.24 6.03
C ARG A 230 16.31 10.91 6.27
N GLU A 231 15.82 11.20 7.47
CA GLU A 231 14.45 10.90 7.91
C GLU A 231 13.36 11.37 6.93
N ASP A 232 13.47 12.60 6.42
CA ASP A 232 12.48 13.17 5.51
C ASP A 232 12.46 12.47 4.15
N GLU A 233 13.62 12.02 3.66
CA GLU A 233 13.74 11.23 2.45
C GLU A 233 13.25 9.79 2.64
N MET A 234 13.50 9.18 3.81
CA MET A 234 12.95 7.86 4.13
C MET A 234 11.42 7.85 4.05
N TYR A 235 10.74 8.91 4.52
CA TYR A 235 9.29 9.01 4.37
C TYR A 235 8.85 9.22 2.92
N ARG A 236 9.59 9.99 2.11
CA ARG A 236 9.27 10.15 0.67
C ARG A 236 9.37 8.82 -0.07
N VAL A 237 10.49 8.10 0.12
CA VAL A 237 10.70 6.80 -0.51
C VAL A 237 9.68 5.78 -0.02
N ALA A 238 9.40 5.73 1.29
CA ALA A 238 8.39 4.83 1.83
C ALA A 238 6.99 5.11 1.29
N LEU A 239 6.63 6.38 1.05
CA LEU A 239 5.36 6.75 0.44
C LEU A 239 5.29 6.21 -0.99
N GLN A 240 6.33 6.44 -1.81
CA GLN A 240 6.35 5.96 -3.18
C GLN A 240 6.33 4.43 -3.26
N VAL A 241 7.11 3.74 -2.43
CA VAL A 241 7.13 2.27 -2.36
C VAL A 241 5.77 1.71 -1.95
N ASN A 242 5.14 2.28 -0.93
CA ASN A 242 3.79 1.87 -0.55
C ASN A 242 2.77 2.19 -1.65
N SER A 243 2.93 3.26 -2.43
CA SER A 243 2.08 3.52 -3.61
C SER A 243 2.17 2.37 -4.61
N TYR A 244 3.37 1.89 -4.95
CA TYR A 244 3.52 0.74 -5.85
C TYR A 244 2.95 -0.56 -5.27
N TRP A 245 3.04 -0.77 -3.95
CA TRP A 245 2.48 -1.96 -3.31
C TRP A 245 0.96 -1.89 -3.11
N PHE A 246 0.38 -0.69 -3.01
CA PHE A 246 -1.04 -0.46 -2.79
C PHE A 246 -1.61 0.63 -3.73
N PRO A 247 -1.54 0.44 -5.06
CA PRO A 247 -1.81 1.49 -6.04
C PRO A 247 -3.21 2.10 -5.87
N ASP A 248 -4.25 1.28 -5.84
CA ASP A 248 -5.64 1.71 -5.61
C ASP A 248 -5.80 2.54 -4.34
N THR A 249 -5.08 2.17 -3.28
CA THR A 249 -5.16 2.87 -1.99
C THR A 249 -4.59 4.27 -2.10
N TYR A 250 -3.38 4.40 -2.65
CA TYR A 250 -2.71 5.68 -2.71
C TYR A 250 -3.33 6.61 -3.76
N LEU A 251 -3.86 6.08 -4.87
CA LEU A 251 -4.68 6.87 -5.81
C LEU A 251 -5.96 7.39 -5.16
N THR A 252 -6.61 6.57 -4.33
CA THR A 252 -7.80 6.97 -3.57
C THR A 252 -7.47 8.03 -2.51
N ILE A 253 -6.36 7.87 -1.78
CA ILE A 253 -5.88 8.86 -0.80
C ILE A 253 -5.51 10.17 -1.51
N ALA A 254 -4.81 10.12 -2.63
CA ALA A 254 -4.45 11.29 -3.42
C ALA A 254 -5.70 12.04 -3.92
N THR A 255 -6.71 11.30 -4.39
CA THR A 255 -8.01 11.86 -4.79
C THR A 255 -8.71 12.55 -3.61
N TYR A 256 -8.62 11.99 -2.41
CA TYR A 256 -9.15 12.62 -1.20
C TYR A 256 -8.46 13.95 -0.91
N PHE A 257 -7.13 14.03 -0.96
CA PHE A 257 -6.40 15.28 -0.76
C PHE A 257 -6.71 16.32 -1.85
N ALA A 258 -6.80 15.89 -3.11
CA ALA A 258 -7.16 16.76 -4.22
C ALA A 258 -8.53 17.42 -4.02
N LYS A 259 -9.52 16.67 -3.51
CA LYS A 259 -10.83 17.23 -3.13
C LYS A 259 -10.78 18.22 -1.97
N GLN A 260 -9.75 18.16 -1.12
CA GLN A 260 -9.49 19.16 -0.09
C GLN A 260 -8.67 20.36 -0.60
N GLY A 261 -8.36 20.41 -1.90
CA GLY A 261 -7.54 21.45 -2.51
C GLY A 261 -6.04 21.32 -2.23
N VAL A 262 -5.57 20.13 -1.85
CA VAL A 262 -4.14 19.84 -1.61
C VAL A 262 -3.63 18.93 -2.74
N SER A 263 -2.67 19.40 -3.51
CA SER A 263 -2.01 18.60 -4.55
C SER A 263 -1.11 17.51 -3.95
N TRP A 264 -0.93 16.40 -4.66
CA TRP A 264 -0.20 15.23 -4.13
C TRP A 264 1.24 15.54 -3.73
N ASP A 265 1.92 16.36 -4.53
CA ASP A 265 3.29 16.85 -4.27
C ASP A 265 3.40 17.76 -3.03
N ALA A 266 2.29 18.35 -2.59
CA ALA A 266 2.21 19.17 -1.38
C ALA A 266 1.81 18.37 -0.12
N VAL A 267 1.37 17.12 -0.27
CA VAL A 267 1.03 16.26 0.87
C VAL A 267 2.30 15.85 1.62
N SER A 268 2.30 15.99 2.94
CA SER A 268 3.40 15.50 3.78
C SER A 268 3.48 13.97 3.68
N PRO A 269 4.62 13.37 3.28
CA PRO A 269 4.72 11.92 3.16
C PRO A 269 4.47 11.19 4.49
N LYS A 270 4.94 11.76 5.59
CA LYS A 270 4.69 11.24 6.95
C LYS A 270 3.22 11.28 7.33
N GLU A 271 2.48 12.28 6.86
CA GLU A 271 1.04 12.38 7.08
C GLU A 271 0.29 11.34 6.25
N ALA A 272 0.55 11.26 4.94
CA ALA A 272 -0.06 10.29 4.05
C ALA A 272 0.15 8.85 4.54
N LEU A 273 1.38 8.50 4.95
CA LEU A 273 1.74 7.19 5.52
C LEU A 273 1.17 6.94 6.92
N GLY A 274 0.67 7.97 7.59
CA GLY A 274 0.27 7.93 8.99
C GLY A 274 -1.02 7.14 9.24
N ASN A 275 -1.29 6.88 10.52
CA ASN A 275 -2.45 6.11 10.97
C ASN A 275 -3.78 6.66 10.42
N GLN A 276 -3.90 7.97 10.27
CA GLN A 276 -5.15 8.62 9.86
C GLN A 276 -5.57 8.28 8.42
N TYR A 277 -4.61 7.95 7.55
CA TYR A 277 -4.82 7.74 6.12
C TYR A 277 -4.46 6.33 5.67
N SER A 278 -3.26 5.84 6.03
CA SER A 278 -2.77 4.54 5.57
C SER A 278 -3.02 3.38 6.52
N SER A 279 -3.57 3.56 7.74
CA SER A 279 -4.03 2.38 8.51
C SER A 279 -5.30 1.80 7.90
N GLY A 280 -5.62 0.54 8.20
CA GLY A 280 -6.89 -0.07 7.79
C GLY A 280 -8.11 0.76 8.20
N SER A 281 -8.14 1.31 9.42
CA SER A 281 -9.23 2.19 9.84
C SER A 281 -9.20 3.57 9.18
N GLY A 282 -8.00 4.10 8.94
CA GLY A 282 -7.79 5.39 8.28
C GLY A 282 -8.25 5.37 6.84
N TYR A 283 -7.81 4.36 6.11
CA TYR A 283 -8.17 4.17 4.72
C TYR A 283 -9.67 3.94 4.55
N GLN A 284 -10.32 3.18 5.45
CA GLN A 284 -11.77 3.02 5.43
C GLN A 284 -12.53 4.34 5.60
N ARG A 285 -12.01 5.28 6.42
CA ARG A 285 -12.60 6.63 6.52
C ARG A 285 -12.42 7.42 5.24
N VAL A 286 -11.24 7.35 4.61
CA VAL A 286 -10.98 7.99 3.31
C VAL A 286 -11.97 7.49 2.26
N ARG A 287 -12.14 6.17 2.14
CA ARG A 287 -13.08 5.53 1.20
C ARG A 287 -14.56 5.88 1.44
N ALA A 288 -14.92 6.34 2.62
CA ALA A 288 -16.29 6.82 2.88
C ALA A 288 -16.53 8.25 2.36
N LEU A 289 -15.46 8.98 2.02
CA LEU A 289 -15.49 10.38 1.60
C LEU A 289 -15.19 10.57 0.11
N VAL A 290 -14.59 9.56 -0.53
CA VAL A 290 -14.31 9.54 -1.97
C VAL A 290 -14.62 8.19 -2.60
N GLU A 291 -15.03 8.22 -3.87
CA GLU A 291 -15.18 6.99 -4.65
C GLU A 291 -13.80 6.32 -4.80
N PRO A 292 -13.65 5.04 -4.46
CA PRO A 292 -12.37 4.34 -4.58
C PRO A 292 -11.91 4.26 -6.04
N VAL A 293 -10.66 4.63 -6.29
CA VAL A 293 -10.00 4.40 -7.57
C VAL A 293 -9.66 2.91 -7.66
N LYS A 294 -10.01 2.28 -8.78
CA LYS A 294 -9.64 0.89 -9.09
C LYS A 294 -8.78 0.89 -10.33
N GLN A 295 -7.51 0.54 -10.20
CA GLN A 295 -6.69 0.18 -11.34
C GLN A 295 -6.99 -1.25 -11.80
N GLN A 296 -6.80 -1.50 -13.09
CA GLN A 296 -6.73 -2.85 -13.63
C GLN A 296 -5.30 -3.36 -13.46
N GLY A 297 -5.14 -4.27 -12.50
CA GLY A 297 -3.87 -4.88 -12.17
C GLY A 297 -3.33 -4.40 -10.83
N GLY A 298 -2.63 -5.29 -10.17
CA GLY A 298 -1.86 -5.03 -8.97
C GLY A 298 -1.02 -6.27 -8.71
N GLY A 299 0.22 -6.08 -8.28
CA GLY A 299 1.09 -7.21 -7.92
C GLY A 299 0.41 -8.08 -6.88
N SER A 300 0.44 -9.40 -7.06
CA SER A 300 -0.02 -10.33 -6.03
C SER A 300 0.77 -10.07 -4.75
N CYS A 301 0.04 -9.78 -3.66
CA CYS A 301 0.60 -9.56 -2.33
C CYS A 301 1.08 -10.85 -1.65
N GLY A 302 1.04 -12.00 -2.34
CA GLY A 302 1.48 -13.29 -1.83
C GLY A 302 2.67 -13.84 -2.59
N LEU A 303 3.32 -14.84 -1.99
CA LEU A 303 4.15 -15.80 -2.70
C LEU A 303 3.23 -16.59 -3.65
#